data_AF-A0A8H6FWB6-F1
#
_entry.id   AF-A0A8H6FWB6-F1
#
_cell.length_a   1.000
_cell.length_b   1.000
_cell.length_c   1.000
_cell.angle_alpha   90.00
_cell.angle_beta   90.00
_cell.angle_gamma   90.00
#
_symmetry.space_group_name_H-M   'P 1'
#
loop_
_entity.id
_entity.type
_entity.pdbx_description
1 polymer ?
#
loop_
_entity_poly.entity_id
_entity_poly.type
_entity_poly.pdbx_seq_one_letter_code
_entity_poly.pdbx_strand_id
1 'polypeptide(L)'
;MPYMSPLHGEVISDKGILGPSYLSRARRETVNFQAALVAGRDAGTVKDESIWVEIGAHPICSKMIKAALGSHIHALPSLRRNEDAWKVLAKSLSSLYLAGLDIQWKEYHRDFKHALRYSNDFCLTKGDEKSAAISAALVSANSMLSTSSVQRVLEQQLGDEKSTLVIESNLHHPSLSGVIQGHKVNGASLCPSSLYADIALTVADYLLQAAKTDTKGIGMDVSDMTVNKPLIATGNGPQLVRASASADWNARRVLIDFYSVTGDGNKTANHANCTVDFENTDGWLKEWRRNAYLIRSRIDSLEQGVEQGQVKRGLAYKLFGALVDYGQCYQGMQEVTLDSAQLDALCKYQNLLASGRNCFSPVAFWKIHVTRRRSSFT
;
A
#
# COMPACT_ATOMS: atom_id res chain seq x y z
N MET A 1 24.33 -14.09 -30.87
CA MET A 1 24.53 -12.66 -31.20
C MET A 1 25.25 -12.62 -32.53
N PRO A 2 24.71 -11.95 -33.55
CA PRO A 2 25.38 -11.81 -34.84
C PRO A 2 26.69 -11.02 -34.67
N TYR A 3 27.74 -11.44 -35.35
CA TYR A 3 29.06 -10.81 -35.30
C TYR A 3 29.51 -10.38 -36.69
N MET A 4 29.61 -9.07 -36.92
CA MET A 4 30.15 -8.50 -38.15
C MET A 4 31.68 -8.67 -38.15
N SER A 5 32.21 -9.56 -38.98
CA SER A 5 33.62 -9.94 -38.99
C SER A 5 34.43 -9.04 -39.94
N PRO A 6 35.38 -8.21 -39.45
CA PRO A 6 36.26 -7.42 -40.33
C PRO A 6 37.28 -8.27 -41.08
N LEU A 7 37.51 -9.52 -40.64
CA LEU A 7 38.42 -10.46 -41.30
C LEU A 7 37.76 -11.14 -42.50
N HIS A 8 36.49 -11.50 -42.39
CA HIS A 8 35.75 -12.21 -43.45
C HIS A 8 34.88 -11.28 -44.29
N GLY A 9 34.54 -10.08 -43.80
CA GLY A 9 33.63 -9.17 -44.49
C GLY A 9 32.19 -9.68 -44.54
N GLU A 10 31.77 -10.45 -43.53
CA GLU A 10 30.45 -11.08 -43.46
C GLU A 10 29.86 -11.04 -42.04
N VAL A 11 28.56 -11.28 -41.93
CA VAL A 11 27.86 -11.44 -40.63
C VAL A 11 27.88 -12.91 -40.23
N ILE A 12 28.59 -13.21 -39.15
CA ILE A 12 28.73 -14.56 -38.60
C ILE A 12 27.64 -14.77 -37.54
N SER A 13 26.78 -15.77 -37.75
CA SER A 13 25.80 -16.23 -36.75
C SER A 13 26.02 -17.69 -36.33
N ASP A 14 26.74 -18.48 -37.12
CA ASP A 14 26.97 -19.89 -36.87
C ASP A 14 28.05 -20.16 -35.81
N LYS A 15 27.86 -21.24 -35.05
CA LYS A 15 28.81 -21.69 -34.04
C LYS A 15 30.03 -22.32 -34.71
N GLY A 16 31.22 -22.08 -34.15
CA GLY A 16 32.47 -22.73 -34.56
C GLY A 16 33.37 -21.92 -35.51
N ILE A 17 32.88 -20.81 -36.06
CA ILE A 17 33.67 -19.95 -36.97
C ILE A 17 34.69 -19.10 -36.20
N LEU A 18 34.32 -18.59 -35.01
CA LEU A 18 35.18 -17.76 -34.15
C LEU A 18 36.11 -18.62 -33.27
N GLY A 19 36.97 -19.43 -33.90
CA GLY A 19 37.89 -20.35 -33.23
C GLY A 19 39.32 -19.81 -33.02
N PRO A 20 40.24 -20.65 -32.51
CA PRO A 20 41.66 -20.27 -32.33
C PRO A 20 42.35 -19.81 -33.62
N SER A 21 42.03 -20.45 -34.75
CA SER A 21 42.55 -20.06 -36.07
C SER A 21 42.07 -18.67 -36.48
N TYR A 22 40.79 -18.36 -36.27
CA TYR A 22 40.21 -17.04 -36.51
C TYR A 22 40.96 -15.96 -35.72
N LEU A 23 41.20 -16.17 -34.42
CA LEU A 23 41.93 -15.23 -33.57
C LEU A 23 43.37 -15.00 -34.04
N SER A 24 44.07 -16.07 -34.44
CA SER A 24 45.43 -15.97 -34.99
C SER A 24 45.45 -15.13 -36.28
N ARG A 25 44.50 -15.38 -37.18
CA ARG A 25 44.36 -14.66 -38.44
C ARG A 25 43.95 -13.21 -38.23
N ALA A 26 42.97 -12.94 -37.36
CA ALA A 26 42.50 -11.58 -37.05
C ALA A 26 43.59 -10.67 -36.45
N ARG A 27 44.67 -11.25 -35.89
CA ARG A 27 45.85 -10.51 -35.40
C ARG A 27 46.93 -10.30 -36.46
N ARG A 28 46.91 -11.03 -37.57
CA ARG A 28 47.96 -11.03 -38.61
C ARG A 28 47.51 -10.44 -39.94
N GLU A 29 46.23 -10.61 -40.26
CA GLU A 29 45.61 -10.16 -41.51
C GLU A 29 44.98 -8.77 -41.35
N THR A 30 44.73 -8.11 -42.48
CA THR A 30 44.18 -6.75 -42.53
C THR A 30 42.75 -6.69 -41.97
N VAL A 31 42.48 -5.71 -41.13
CA VAL A 31 41.14 -5.42 -40.60
C VAL A 31 40.32 -4.64 -41.63
N ASN A 32 39.36 -5.28 -42.30
CA ASN A 32 38.47 -4.62 -43.24
C ASN A 32 37.18 -4.15 -42.56
N PHE A 33 37.27 -3.01 -41.85
CA PHE A 33 36.17 -2.45 -41.08
C PHE A 33 34.97 -2.05 -41.95
N GLN A 34 35.22 -1.48 -43.14
CA GLN A 34 34.15 -1.07 -44.06
C GLN A 34 33.37 -2.26 -44.59
N ALA A 35 34.04 -3.34 -45.02
CA ALA A 35 33.36 -4.54 -45.50
C ALA A 35 32.43 -5.15 -44.45
N ALA A 36 32.86 -5.18 -43.18
CA ALA A 36 32.02 -5.66 -42.08
C ALA A 36 30.74 -4.81 -41.88
N LEU A 37 30.85 -3.49 -41.97
CA LEU A 37 29.69 -2.59 -41.85
C LEU A 37 28.72 -2.72 -43.02
N VAL A 38 29.24 -2.82 -44.25
CA VAL A 38 28.42 -3.02 -45.46
C VAL A 38 27.72 -4.37 -45.40
N ALA A 39 28.42 -5.45 -45.05
CA ALA A 39 27.82 -6.76 -44.87
C ALA A 39 26.73 -6.77 -43.77
N GLY A 40 26.95 -6.02 -42.68
CA GLY A 40 25.93 -5.82 -41.64
C GLY A 40 24.65 -5.16 -42.15
N ARG A 41 24.78 -4.16 -43.03
CA ARG A 41 23.65 -3.49 -43.68
C ARG A 41 22.94 -4.40 -44.67
N ASP A 42 23.70 -5.07 -45.53
CA ASP A 42 23.16 -5.94 -46.59
C ASP A 42 22.46 -7.18 -46.01
N ALA A 43 22.96 -7.70 -44.88
CA ALA A 43 22.31 -8.77 -44.12
C ALA A 43 21.12 -8.29 -43.26
N GLY A 44 20.77 -7.00 -43.27
CA GLY A 44 19.69 -6.42 -42.48
C GLY A 44 19.94 -6.40 -40.96
N THR A 45 21.18 -6.66 -40.53
CA THR A 45 21.58 -6.61 -39.11
C THR A 45 21.72 -5.16 -38.65
N VAL A 46 22.12 -4.26 -39.55
CA VAL A 46 22.20 -2.82 -39.33
C VAL A 46 21.05 -2.14 -40.07
N LYS A 47 20.18 -1.46 -39.31
CA LYS A 47 19.11 -0.58 -39.82
C LYS A 47 19.50 0.89 -39.65
N ASP A 48 18.81 1.80 -40.35
CA ASP A 48 19.08 3.24 -40.26
C ASP A 48 18.82 3.81 -38.85
N GLU A 49 17.91 3.20 -38.09
CA GLU A 49 17.62 3.56 -36.70
C GLU A 49 18.59 2.94 -35.68
N SER A 50 19.62 2.22 -36.13
CA SER A 50 20.56 1.56 -35.22
C SER A 50 21.46 2.57 -34.50
N ILE A 51 21.60 2.38 -33.19
CA ILE A 51 22.51 3.18 -32.36
C ILE A 51 23.79 2.39 -32.09
N TRP A 52 24.92 3.02 -32.29
CA TRP A 52 26.24 2.42 -32.11
C TRP A 52 26.84 2.84 -30.78
N VAL A 53 27.36 1.88 -30.02
CA VAL A 53 28.10 2.13 -28.79
C VAL A 53 29.54 1.68 -28.98
N GLU A 54 30.47 2.63 -28.90
CA GLU A 54 31.90 2.34 -29.00
C GLU A 54 32.49 2.03 -27.63
N ILE A 55 32.86 0.77 -27.43
CA ILE A 55 33.48 0.28 -26.20
C ILE A 55 35.00 0.41 -26.32
N GLY A 56 35.60 1.34 -25.57
CA GLY A 56 37.04 1.61 -25.61
C GLY A 56 37.43 2.90 -24.90
N ALA A 57 38.73 3.11 -24.67
CA ALA A 57 39.26 4.24 -23.90
C ALA A 57 39.07 5.62 -24.56
N HIS A 58 38.79 5.66 -25.87
CA HIS A 58 38.54 6.88 -26.63
C HIS A 58 37.78 6.54 -27.93
N PRO A 59 36.85 7.38 -28.39
CA PRO A 59 36.09 7.10 -29.61
C PRO A 59 36.91 7.35 -30.88
N ILE A 60 37.43 6.28 -31.47
CA ILE A 60 38.16 6.27 -32.74
C ILE A 60 37.23 5.75 -33.85
N CYS A 61 36.51 4.67 -33.59
CA CYS A 61 35.68 3.96 -34.58
C CYS A 61 34.40 4.71 -34.92
N SER A 62 33.88 5.54 -34.02
CA SER A 62 32.64 6.32 -34.23
C SER A 62 32.69 7.18 -35.50
N LYS A 63 33.86 7.77 -35.81
CA LYS A 63 34.05 8.54 -37.06
C LYS A 63 34.07 7.64 -38.29
N MET A 64 34.68 6.47 -38.18
CA MET A 64 34.74 5.49 -39.28
C MET A 64 33.35 4.95 -39.61
N ILE A 65 32.52 4.67 -38.58
CA ILE A 65 31.13 4.25 -38.76
C ILE A 65 30.34 5.33 -39.50
N LYS A 66 30.45 6.60 -39.08
CA LYS A 66 29.78 7.72 -39.76
C LYS A 66 30.27 7.94 -41.19
N ALA A 67 31.56 7.72 -41.46
CA ALA A 67 32.10 7.82 -42.80
C ALA A 67 31.60 6.69 -43.71
N ALA A 68 31.42 5.48 -43.17
CA ALA A 68 30.98 4.31 -43.94
C ALA A 68 29.46 4.26 -44.15
N LEU A 69 28.66 4.65 -43.16
CA LEU A 69 27.21 4.50 -43.14
C LEU A 69 26.44 5.82 -43.26
N GLY A 70 27.08 6.96 -43.00
CA GLY A 70 26.49 8.30 -43.11
C GLY A 70 26.57 9.12 -41.82
N SER A 71 26.54 10.45 -41.96
CA SER A 71 26.69 11.40 -40.85
C SER A 71 25.50 11.42 -39.87
N HIS A 72 24.34 10.93 -40.31
CA HIS A 72 23.10 10.85 -39.52
C HIS A 72 23.16 9.75 -38.44
N ILE A 73 24.12 8.81 -38.54
CA ILE A 73 24.24 7.70 -37.60
C ILE A 73 24.59 8.18 -36.19
N HIS A 74 23.84 7.67 -35.21
CA HIS A 74 24.09 7.89 -33.79
C HIS A 74 25.18 6.93 -33.29
N ALA A 75 26.37 7.46 -33.00
CA ALA A 75 27.49 6.72 -32.43
C ALA A 75 27.94 7.38 -31.11
N LEU A 76 27.94 6.59 -30.03
CA LEU A 76 28.12 7.03 -28.65
C LEU A 76 29.40 6.42 -28.05
N PRO A 77 30.26 7.21 -27.40
CA PRO A 77 31.46 6.69 -26.74
C PRO A 77 31.13 6.06 -25.37
N SER A 78 31.87 5.03 -24.97
CA SER A 78 31.91 4.58 -23.57
C SER A 78 32.86 5.42 -22.72
N LEU A 79 34.05 5.76 -23.23
CA LEU A 79 35.05 6.58 -22.54
C LEU A 79 35.69 7.58 -23.51
N ARG A 80 36.25 8.65 -22.95
CA ARG A 80 37.02 9.65 -23.72
C ARG A 80 38.25 10.08 -22.91
N ARG A 81 39.42 10.04 -23.54
CA ARG A 81 40.65 10.67 -23.01
C ARG A 81 40.40 12.08 -22.50
N ASN A 82 41.00 12.39 -21.35
CA ASN A 82 40.93 13.70 -20.68
C ASN A 82 39.52 14.14 -20.26
N GLU A 83 38.57 13.21 -20.17
CA GLU A 83 37.23 13.46 -19.62
C GLU A 83 36.92 12.43 -18.52
N ASP A 84 36.10 12.84 -17.55
CA ASP A 84 35.64 11.95 -16.50
C ASP A 84 34.82 10.77 -17.07
N ALA A 85 35.18 9.56 -16.67
CA ALA A 85 34.57 8.33 -17.21
C ALA A 85 33.07 8.26 -16.91
N TRP A 86 32.66 8.64 -15.70
CA TRP A 86 31.25 8.62 -15.29
C TRP A 86 30.42 9.63 -16.07
N LYS A 87 30.97 10.83 -16.31
CA LYS A 87 30.34 11.85 -17.13
C LYS A 87 30.11 11.39 -18.57
N VAL A 88 31.12 10.74 -19.19
CA VAL A 88 30.98 10.21 -20.55
C VAL A 88 29.92 9.10 -20.60
N LEU A 89 30.01 8.14 -19.68
CA LEU A 89 29.05 7.03 -19.61
C LEU A 89 27.63 7.51 -19.34
N ALA A 90 27.42 8.41 -18.36
CA ALA A 90 26.12 8.96 -18.04
C ALA A 90 25.52 9.72 -19.23
N LYS A 91 26.33 10.49 -19.97
CA LYS A 91 25.89 11.20 -21.18
C LYS A 91 25.49 10.24 -22.30
N SER A 92 26.25 9.17 -22.50
CA SER A 92 25.93 8.15 -23.50
C SER A 92 24.67 7.36 -23.13
N LEU A 93 24.51 6.96 -21.86
CA LEU A 93 23.30 6.30 -21.37
C LEU A 93 22.07 7.22 -21.47
N SER A 94 22.21 8.51 -21.15
CA SER A 94 21.16 9.50 -21.35
C SER A 94 20.76 9.62 -22.83
N SER A 95 21.74 9.59 -23.74
CA SER A 95 21.48 9.63 -25.19
C SER A 95 20.74 8.38 -25.66
N LEU A 96 21.09 7.19 -25.14
CA LEU A 96 20.36 5.95 -25.44
C LEU A 96 18.93 6.00 -24.92
N TYR A 97 18.71 6.50 -23.70
CA TYR A 97 17.39 6.64 -23.12
C TYR A 97 16.50 7.63 -23.88
N LEU A 98 17.05 8.78 -24.27
CA LEU A 98 16.34 9.77 -25.10
C LEU A 98 16.01 9.25 -26.50
N ALA A 99 16.78 8.27 -27.00
CA ALA A 99 16.48 7.57 -28.25
C ALA A 99 15.44 6.45 -28.08
N GLY A 100 14.86 6.29 -26.88
CA GLY A 100 13.78 5.34 -26.61
C GLY A 100 14.22 3.96 -26.13
N LEU A 101 15.52 3.74 -25.85
CA LEU A 101 15.96 2.48 -25.25
C LEU A 101 15.57 2.45 -23.76
N ASP A 102 15.03 1.30 -23.33
CA ASP A 102 14.74 1.05 -21.93
C ASP A 102 16.03 0.78 -21.14
N ILE A 103 16.63 1.84 -20.62
CA ILE A 103 17.81 1.76 -19.77
C ILE A 103 17.37 1.37 -18.36
N GLN A 104 17.89 0.24 -17.86
CA GLN A 104 17.68 -0.19 -16.48
C GLN A 104 18.46 0.69 -15.49
N TRP A 105 17.95 1.90 -15.23
CA TRP A 105 18.59 2.87 -14.33
C TRP A 105 18.78 2.36 -12.90
N LYS A 106 17.97 1.39 -12.46
CA LYS A 106 18.14 0.69 -11.17
C LYS A 106 19.47 -0.05 -11.10
N GLU A 107 19.87 -0.70 -12.20
CA GLU A 107 21.16 -1.41 -12.29
C GLU A 107 22.32 -0.44 -12.31
N TYR A 108 22.20 0.64 -13.09
CA TYR A 108 23.20 1.71 -13.12
C TYR A 108 23.41 2.34 -11.73
N HIS A 109 22.33 2.53 -10.96
CA HIS A 109 22.37 3.14 -9.64
C HIS A 109 22.55 2.16 -8.47
N ARG A 110 22.67 0.85 -8.72
CA ARG A 110 22.67 -0.21 -7.68
C ARG A 110 23.70 0.06 -6.57
N ASP A 111 24.91 0.46 -6.96
CA ASP A 111 26.02 0.68 -6.03
C ASP A 111 26.03 2.10 -5.42
N PHE A 112 25.13 2.99 -5.85
CA PHE A 112 24.99 4.34 -5.33
C PHE A 112 24.00 4.35 -4.15
N LYS A 113 24.52 4.44 -2.92
CA LYS A 113 23.77 4.35 -1.65
C LYS A 113 22.63 5.38 -1.45
N HIS A 114 22.54 6.40 -2.32
CA HIS A 114 21.59 7.50 -2.23
C HIS A 114 20.91 7.78 -3.58
N ALA A 115 20.33 6.76 -4.21
CA ALA A 115 19.48 6.99 -5.37
C ALA A 115 18.18 7.67 -4.92
N LEU A 116 18.05 8.97 -5.22
CA LEU A 116 16.83 9.73 -5.02
C LEU A 116 15.70 9.09 -5.83
N ARG A 117 14.78 8.38 -5.15
CA ARG A 117 13.51 7.97 -5.76
C ARG A 117 12.67 9.22 -5.99
N TYR A 118 12.80 9.78 -7.18
CA TYR A 118 11.86 10.77 -7.64
C TYR A 118 10.55 10.07 -8.01
N SER A 119 9.48 10.38 -7.27
CA SER A 119 8.16 9.75 -7.39
C SER A 119 7.07 10.77 -7.70
N ASN A 120 7.43 11.92 -8.28
CA ASN A 120 6.51 13.03 -8.50
C ASN A 120 6.55 13.48 -9.95
N ASP A 121 5.39 13.60 -10.58
CA ASP A 121 5.25 14.08 -11.95
C ASP A 121 5.15 15.61 -11.99
N PHE A 122 6.19 16.30 -11.50
CA PHE A 122 6.15 17.75 -11.19
C PHE A 122 5.77 18.66 -12.36
N CYS A 123 5.97 18.21 -13.60
CA CYS A 123 5.69 19.01 -14.80
C CYS A 123 4.47 18.53 -15.61
N LEU A 124 3.84 17.39 -15.27
CA LEU A 124 2.80 16.76 -16.11
C LEU A 124 1.38 17.24 -15.79
N THR A 125 1.16 17.89 -14.64
CA THR A 125 -0.17 18.36 -14.20
C THR A 125 -0.33 19.88 -14.28
N LYS A 126 0.68 20.61 -14.76
CA LYS A 126 0.56 22.06 -15.00
C LYS A 126 -0.21 22.32 -16.29
N GLY A 127 -1.55 22.25 -16.21
CA GLY A 127 -2.45 22.76 -17.23
C GLY A 127 -3.42 21.76 -17.85
N ASP A 128 -3.32 20.46 -17.55
CA ASP A 128 -4.23 19.46 -18.08
C ASP A 128 -5.23 19.00 -17.00
N GLU A 129 -6.51 19.37 -17.16
CA GLU A 129 -7.62 18.67 -16.52
C GLU A 129 -7.69 17.25 -17.09
N LYS A 130 -6.96 16.29 -16.53
CA LYS A 130 -6.99 14.91 -17.01
C LYS A 130 -7.84 14.00 -16.14
N SER A 131 -9.08 13.86 -16.60
CA SER A 131 -9.67 12.55 -16.99
C SER A 131 -8.61 11.45 -17.07
N ALA A 132 -8.70 10.48 -16.16
CA ALA A 132 -7.78 9.36 -16.05
C ALA A 132 -8.00 8.36 -17.20
N ALA A 133 -7.04 8.29 -18.11
CA ALA A 133 -6.90 7.16 -19.03
C ALA A 133 -6.06 6.06 -18.36
N ILE A 134 -6.66 4.87 -18.36
CA ILE A 134 -6.23 3.63 -17.70
C ILE A 134 -4.99 3.04 -18.37
N SER A 135 -3.97 2.69 -17.58
CA SER A 135 -2.92 1.74 -17.96
C SER A 135 -3.12 0.45 -17.16
N ALA A 136 -3.31 -0.64 -17.89
CA ALA A 136 -3.62 -1.97 -17.39
C ALA A 136 -2.45 -2.58 -16.60
N ALA A 137 -2.56 -2.57 -15.28
CA ALA A 137 -1.87 -3.50 -14.40
C ALA A 137 -2.95 -4.26 -13.61
N LEU A 138 -3.29 -5.48 -14.07
CA LEU A 138 -4.02 -6.53 -13.34
C LEU A 138 -5.04 -6.06 -12.27
N VAL A 139 -5.92 -5.12 -12.63
CA VAL A 139 -7.15 -4.87 -11.86
C VAL A 139 -8.16 -5.91 -12.34
N SER A 140 -8.04 -7.12 -11.81
CA SER A 140 -9.14 -8.06 -11.83
C SER A 140 -10.10 -7.67 -10.70
N ALA A 141 -11.35 -7.42 -11.10
CA ALA A 141 -12.54 -7.12 -10.31
C ALA A 141 -12.60 -5.74 -9.63
N ASN A 142 -13.53 -4.92 -10.14
CA ASN A 142 -14.20 -3.79 -9.49
C ASN A 142 -14.03 -3.74 -7.96
N SER A 143 -13.09 -2.93 -7.47
CA SER A 143 -12.98 -2.62 -6.04
C SER A 143 -14.13 -1.68 -5.63
N MET A 144 -15.34 -2.22 -5.50
CA MET A 144 -16.50 -1.51 -4.95
C MET A 144 -16.29 -1.11 -3.47
N LEU A 145 -15.33 -1.75 -2.79
CA LEU A 145 -14.99 -1.47 -1.40
C LEU A 145 -13.87 -0.42 -1.33
N SER A 146 -14.26 0.85 -1.20
CA SER A 146 -13.33 1.93 -0.88
C SER A 146 -13.97 2.84 0.18
N THR A 147 -13.45 2.74 1.41
CA THR A 147 -13.86 3.56 2.56
C THR A 147 -12.62 4.26 3.15
N SER A 148 -12.81 5.10 4.18
CA SER A 148 -11.69 5.75 4.88
C SER A 148 -10.72 4.74 5.51
N SER A 149 -11.24 3.64 6.05
CA SER A 149 -10.50 2.62 6.79
C SER A 149 -10.10 1.41 5.94
N VAL A 150 -10.77 1.16 4.81
CA VAL A 150 -10.48 0.11 3.83
C VAL A 150 -10.25 0.75 2.48
N GLN A 151 -8.98 1.00 2.16
CA GLN A 151 -8.62 1.87 1.02
C GLN A 151 -8.48 1.09 -0.29
N ARG A 152 -7.90 -0.11 -0.23
CA ARG A 152 -7.64 -0.95 -1.41
C ARG A 152 -7.89 -2.42 -1.10
N VAL A 153 -8.56 -3.12 -2.01
CA VAL A 153 -8.60 -4.58 -2.04
C VAL A 153 -7.40 -5.09 -2.85
N LEU A 154 -6.62 -6.02 -2.27
CA LEU A 154 -5.45 -6.62 -2.92
C LEU A 154 -5.75 -7.99 -3.51
N GLU A 155 -6.44 -8.82 -2.74
CA GLU A 155 -6.77 -10.19 -3.11
C GLU A 155 -8.20 -10.48 -2.70
N GLN A 156 -8.91 -11.21 -3.55
CA GLN A 156 -10.27 -11.65 -3.29
C GLN A 156 -10.48 -13.04 -3.86
N GLN A 157 -11.07 -13.92 -3.06
CA GLN A 157 -11.58 -15.21 -3.50
C GLN A 157 -12.96 -15.41 -2.88
N LEU A 158 -13.98 -15.57 -3.73
CA LEU A 158 -15.35 -15.82 -3.30
C LEU A 158 -15.69 -17.28 -3.59
N GLY A 159 -16.19 -17.98 -2.58
CA GLY A 159 -16.64 -19.37 -2.70
C GLY A 159 -17.89 -19.62 -1.85
N ASP A 160 -18.57 -20.72 -2.14
CA ASP A 160 -19.85 -21.06 -1.51
C ASP A 160 -19.69 -21.44 -0.02
N GLU A 161 -18.58 -22.09 0.34
CA GLU A 161 -18.28 -22.48 1.73
C GLU A 161 -17.35 -21.49 2.43
N LYS A 162 -16.35 -20.98 1.70
CA LYS A 162 -15.32 -20.08 2.21
C LYS A 162 -15.03 -18.97 1.23
N SER A 163 -14.84 -17.77 1.77
CA SER A 163 -14.40 -16.60 1.02
C SER A 163 -13.24 -15.92 1.73
N THR A 164 -12.27 -15.41 0.98
CA THR A 164 -11.12 -14.69 1.53
C THR A 164 -10.99 -13.29 0.91
N LEU A 165 -10.50 -12.36 1.71
CA LEU A 165 -10.26 -10.97 1.28
C LEU A 165 -8.99 -10.46 1.96
N VAL A 166 -8.10 -9.85 1.19
CA VAL A 166 -6.97 -9.09 1.72
C VAL A 166 -7.15 -7.64 1.32
N ILE A 167 -7.22 -6.76 2.32
CA ILE A 167 -7.27 -5.30 2.12
C ILE A 167 -6.00 -4.64 2.61
N GLU A 168 -5.75 -3.43 2.13
CA GLU A 168 -4.63 -2.60 2.52
C GLU A 168 -5.09 -1.16 2.78
N SER A 169 -4.53 -0.60 3.84
CA SER A 169 -4.74 0.78 4.25
C SER A 169 -3.41 1.42 4.66
N ASN A 170 -3.23 2.68 4.28
CA ASN A 170 -2.11 3.50 4.70
C ASN A 170 -2.53 4.39 5.88
N LEU A 171 -1.84 4.27 7.02
CA LEU A 171 -2.13 5.05 8.23
C LEU A 171 -1.93 6.55 8.04
N HIS A 172 -1.09 6.96 7.09
CA HIS A 172 -0.85 8.37 6.77
C HIS A 172 -1.75 8.89 5.63
N HIS A 173 -2.67 8.08 5.12
CA HIS A 173 -3.62 8.53 4.11
C HIS A 173 -4.54 9.62 4.67
N PRO A 174 -4.84 10.71 3.93
CA PRO A 174 -5.64 11.83 4.45
C PRO A 174 -7.01 11.45 5.01
N SER A 175 -7.65 10.40 4.49
CA SER A 175 -8.95 9.92 4.99
C SER A 175 -8.87 9.16 6.31
N LEU A 176 -7.70 8.64 6.70
CA LEU A 176 -7.50 7.80 7.88
C LEU A 176 -6.61 8.44 8.95
N SER A 177 -5.69 9.31 8.55
CA SER A 177 -4.67 9.88 9.45
C SER A 177 -5.28 10.61 10.64
N GLY A 178 -6.40 11.32 10.46
CA GLY A 178 -7.12 11.99 11.55
C GLY A 178 -7.65 11.04 12.63
N VAL A 179 -8.01 9.81 12.27
CA VAL A 179 -8.47 8.77 13.21
C VAL A 179 -7.31 8.33 14.11
N ILE A 180 -6.16 8.05 13.51
CA ILE A 180 -4.96 7.60 14.24
C ILE A 180 -4.37 8.75 15.08
N GLN A 181 -4.28 9.95 14.51
CA GLN A 181 -3.73 11.11 15.20
C GLN A 181 -4.65 11.62 16.32
N GLY A 182 -5.95 11.34 16.24
CA GLY A 182 -6.92 11.62 17.29
C GLY A 182 -6.89 10.65 18.47
N HIS A 183 -6.05 9.61 18.44
CA HIS A 183 -5.90 8.64 19.52
C HIS A 183 -4.43 8.52 19.94
N LYS A 184 -3.97 9.49 20.74
CA LYS A 184 -2.59 9.53 21.24
C LYS A 184 -2.52 9.02 22.66
N VAL A 185 -1.65 8.05 22.91
CA VAL A 185 -1.40 7.50 24.26
C VAL A 185 0.05 7.79 24.61
N ASN A 186 0.29 8.52 25.71
CA ASN A 186 1.62 8.99 26.10
C ASN A 186 2.39 9.66 24.94
N GLY A 187 1.70 10.49 24.16
CA GLY A 187 2.26 11.20 23.00
C GLY A 187 2.40 10.40 21.70
N ALA A 188 2.23 9.07 21.73
CA ALA A 188 2.30 8.21 20.55
C ALA A 188 0.92 7.99 19.92
N SER A 189 0.78 8.20 18.61
CA SER A 189 -0.46 7.93 17.88
C SER A 189 -0.67 6.43 17.68
N LEU A 190 -1.56 5.86 18.49
CA LEU A 190 -1.86 4.43 18.48
C LEU A 190 -3.13 4.16 17.66
N CYS A 191 -3.13 3.08 16.90
CA CYS A 191 -4.34 2.56 16.28
C CYS A 191 -5.34 2.14 17.38
N PRO A 192 -6.52 2.75 17.46
CA PRO A 192 -7.52 2.37 18.45
C PRO A 192 -8.24 1.09 18.05
N SER A 193 -8.72 0.32 19.02
CA SER A 193 -9.49 -0.91 18.76
C SER A 193 -10.76 -0.69 17.94
N SER A 194 -11.35 0.50 18.03
CA SER A 194 -12.48 0.90 17.19
C SER A 194 -12.16 0.94 15.71
N LEU A 195 -10.90 1.21 15.33
CA LEU A 195 -10.49 1.18 13.93
C LEU A 195 -10.37 -0.28 13.44
N TYR A 196 -9.84 -1.19 14.25
CA TYR A 196 -9.86 -2.62 13.92
C TYR A 196 -11.30 -3.13 13.73
N ALA A 197 -12.21 -2.76 14.63
CA ALA A 197 -13.61 -3.14 14.53
C ALA A 197 -14.32 -2.53 13.30
N ASP A 198 -14.02 -1.28 12.95
CA ASP A 198 -14.56 -0.62 11.75
C ASP A 198 -14.12 -1.32 10.46
N ILE A 199 -12.82 -1.67 10.36
CA ILE A 199 -12.31 -2.47 9.24
C ILE A 199 -12.96 -3.84 9.23
N ALA A 200 -13.07 -4.49 10.39
CA ALA A 200 -13.66 -5.82 10.52
C ALA A 200 -15.11 -5.87 10.03
N LEU A 201 -15.94 -4.95 10.50
CA LEU A 201 -17.33 -4.81 10.07
C LEU A 201 -17.44 -4.48 8.58
N THR A 202 -16.61 -3.57 8.08
CA THR A 202 -16.60 -3.18 6.66
C THR A 202 -16.26 -4.36 5.75
N VAL A 203 -15.25 -5.14 6.12
CA VAL A 203 -14.83 -6.33 5.36
C VAL A 203 -15.88 -7.45 5.45
N ALA A 204 -16.43 -7.70 6.63
CA ALA A 204 -17.45 -8.72 6.83
C ALA A 204 -18.75 -8.39 6.06
N ASP A 205 -19.22 -7.14 6.12
CA ASP A 205 -20.39 -6.67 5.37
C ASP A 205 -20.18 -6.82 3.85
N TYR A 206 -19.01 -6.42 3.36
CA TYR A 206 -18.67 -6.59 1.96
C TYR A 206 -18.68 -8.06 1.51
N LEU A 207 -18.07 -8.96 2.30
CA LEU A 207 -18.08 -10.39 2.01
C LEU A 207 -19.50 -10.96 2.03
N LEU A 208 -20.33 -10.54 2.98
CA LEU A 208 -21.74 -10.98 3.10
C LEU A 208 -22.56 -10.53 1.88
N GLN A 209 -22.42 -9.28 1.46
CA GLN A 209 -23.09 -8.75 0.26
C GLN A 209 -22.62 -9.44 -1.02
N ALA A 210 -21.31 -9.70 -1.13
CA ALA A 210 -20.72 -10.40 -2.28
C ALA A 210 -21.21 -11.85 -2.40
N ALA A 211 -21.52 -12.50 -1.28
CA ALA A 211 -22.11 -13.84 -1.23
C ALA A 211 -23.59 -13.90 -1.68
N LYS A 212 -24.21 -12.77 -2.08
CA LYS A 212 -25.61 -12.68 -2.55
C LYS A 212 -26.64 -13.31 -1.60
N THR A 213 -26.33 -13.38 -0.32
CA THR A 213 -27.22 -13.91 0.71
C THR A 213 -28.22 -12.82 1.11
N ASP A 214 -29.46 -13.20 1.47
CA ASP A 214 -30.41 -12.23 2.03
C ASP A 214 -29.85 -11.70 3.37
N THR A 215 -29.56 -10.40 3.40
CA THR A 215 -28.97 -9.72 4.57
C THR A 215 -30.01 -9.25 5.56
N LYS A 216 -31.31 -9.37 5.25
CA LYS A 216 -32.37 -8.90 6.14
C LYS A 216 -32.36 -9.65 7.47
N GLY A 217 -32.30 -8.88 8.56
CA GLY A 217 -32.34 -9.42 9.92
C GLY A 217 -31.01 -9.99 10.41
N ILE A 218 -29.94 -9.95 9.60
CA ILE A 218 -28.59 -10.34 10.01
C ILE A 218 -27.88 -9.16 10.67
N GLY A 219 -27.36 -9.39 11.88
CA GLY A 219 -26.48 -8.48 12.61
C GLY A 219 -25.05 -9.01 12.57
N MET A 220 -24.08 -8.11 12.74
CA MET A 220 -22.66 -8.46 12.86
C MET A 220 -22.19 -8.14 14.27
N ASP A 221 -21.65 -9.13 14.96
CA ASP A 221 -20.97 -8.96 16.26
C ASP A 221 -19.45 -9.09 16.07
N VAL A 222 -18.69 -8.11 16.54
CA VAL A 222 -17.23 -8.18 16.56
C VAL A 222 -16.80 -8.69 17.92
N SER A 223 -16.29 -9.92 17.96
CA SER A 223 -15.93 -10.65 19.16
C SER A 223 -14.43 -11.00 19.18
N ASP A 224 -13.92 -11.43 20.33
CA ASP A 224 -12.56 -11.95 20.52
C ASP A 224 -11.42 -11.03 20.00
N MET A 225 -11.63 -9.71 20.04
CA MET A 225 -10.62 -8.73 19.64
C MET A 225 -9.39 -8.79 20.55
N THR A 226 -8.28 -9.31 20.05
CA THR A 226 -7.02 -9.41 20.78
C THR A 226 -5.97 -8.54 20.11
N VAL A 227 -5.45 -7.53 20.83
CA VAL A 227 -4.37 -6.65 20.36
C VAL A 227 -3.06 -7.06 21.04
N ASN A 228 -2.25 -7.86 20.34
CA ASN A 228 -1.00 -8.41 20.87
C ASN A 228 0.17 -7.42 20.79
N LYS A 229 0.18 -6.57 19.76
CA LYS A 229 1.24 -5.58 19.56
C LYS A 229 0.63 -4.26 19.08
N PRO A 230 0.85 -3.14 19.80
CA PRO A 230 0.28 -1.87 19.41
C PRO A 230 0.78 -1.46 18.02
N LEU A 231 -0.15 -1.02 17.18
CA LEU A 231 0.17 -0.41 15.89
C LEU A 231 0.32 1.09 16.10
N ILE A 232 1.53 1.59 15.89
CA ILE A 232 1.90 2.99 16.15
C ILE A 232 2.15 3.67 14.81
N ALA A 233 1.48 4.78 14.52
CA ALA A 233 1.83 5.61 13.36
C ALA A 233 3.14 6.35 13.62
N THR A 234 4.10 6.19 12.72
CA THR A 234 5.47 6.74 12.85
C THR A 234 5.96 7.33 11.53
N GLY A 235 6.75 8.41 11.62
CA GLY A 235 7.30 9.09 10.46
C GLY A 235 6.24 9.82 9.64
N ASN A 236 6.63 10.27 8.45
CA ASN A 236 5.77 11.02 7.52
C ASN A 236 5.55 10.29 6.18
N GLY A 237 6.13 9.09 6.02
CA GLY A 237 6.02 8.29 4.80
C GLY A 237 4.85 7.30 4.86
N PRO A 238 4.52 6.62 3.74
CA PRO A 238 3.49 5.59 3.73
C PRO A 238 3.78 4.51 4.78
N GLN A 239 2.80 4.23 5.64
CA GLN A 239 2.86 3.16 6.61
C GLN A 239 1.66 2.23 6.36
N LEU A 240 1.94 1.10 5.71
CA LEU A 240 0.94 0.19 5.20
C LEU A 240 0.57 -0.88 6.23
N VAL A 241 -0.73 -1.09 6.36
CA VAL A 241 -1.34 -2.12 7.20
C VAL A 241 -2.32 -2.90 6.35
N ARG A 242 -2.31 -4.23 6.50
CA ARG A 242 -3.23 -5.14 5.83
C ARG A 242 -4.13 -5.83 6.83
N ALA A 243 -5.35 -6.09 6.40
CA ALA A 243 -6.24 -7.01 7.10
C ALA A 243 -6.54 -8.19 6.17
N SER A 244 -6.29 -9.41 6.66
CA SER A 244 -6.63 -10.64 5.96
C SER A 244 -7.87 -11.23 6.61
N ALA A 245 -8.93 -11.39 5.85
CA ALA A 245 -10.20 -11.94 6.30
C ALA A 245 -10.47 -13.30 5.65
N SER A 246 -10.97 -14.25 6.45
CA SER A 246 -11.41 -15.56 6.01
C SER A 246 -12.81 -15.82 6.56
N ALA A 247 -13.80 -15.84 5.67
CA ALA A 247 -15.17 -16.20 5.97
C ALA A 247 -15.37 -17.72 5.88
N ASP A 248 -16.11 -18.26 6.84
CA ASP A 248 -16.68 -19.60 6.84
C ASP A 248 -18.20 -19.45 6.91
N TRP A 249 -18.88 -19.73 5.80
CA TRP A 249 -20.31 -19.49 5.66
C TRP A 249 -21.15 -20.53 6.40
N ASN A 250 -20.62 -21.73 6.59
CA ASN A 250 -21.27 -22.77 7.38
C ASN A 250 -21.26 -22.40 8.87
N ALA A 251 -20.13 -21.88 9.36
CA ALA A 251 -20.00 -21.37 10.72
C ALA A 251 -20.61 -19.96 10.90
N ARG A 252 -20.97 -19.27 9.82
CA ARG A 252 -21.45 -17.88 9.80
C ARG A 252 -20.50 -16.91 10.49
N ARG A 253 -19.22 -17.02 10.16
CA ARG A 253 -18.14 -16.33 10.86
C ARG A 253 -17.06 -15.82 9.91
N VAL A 254 -16.46 -14.69 10.24
CA VAL A 254 -15.25 -14.17 9.56
C VAL A 254 -14.13 -14.00 10.57
N LEU A 255 -12.99 -14.64 10.33
CA LEU A 255 -11.77 -14.42 11.09
C LEU A 255 -10.92 -13.35 10.41
N ILE A 256 -10.38 -12.40 11.17
CA ILE A 256 -9.65 -11.27 10.62
C ILE A 256 -8.34 -11.06 11.38
N ASP A 257 -7.23 -11.02 10.64
CA ASP A 257 -5.88 -10.74 11.14
C ASP A 257 -5.35 -9.43 10.60
N PHE A 258 -4.81 -8.58 11.48
CA PHE A 258 -4.24 -7.28 11.17
C PHE A 258 -2.72 -7.30 11.30
N TYR A 259 -2.00 -6.90 10.25
CA TYR A 259 -0.54 -6.90 10.22
C TYR A 259 0.04 -5.77 9.38
N SER A 260 1.24 -5.30 9.75
CA SER A 260 1.99 -4.31 8.98
C SER A 260 2.79 -4.98 7.86
N VAL A 261 3.05 -4.22 6.79
CA VAL A 261 3.88 -4.65 5.66
C VAL A 261 4.91 -3.59 5.27
N THR A 262 6.00 -4.02 4.60
CA THR A 262 6.93 -3.09 3.93
C THR A 262 6.30 -2.50 2.66
N GLY A 263 6.94 -1.50 2.07
CA GLY A 263 6.50 -0.93 0.78
C GLY A 263 6.48 -1.95 -0.38
N ASP A 264 7.25 -3.04 -0.25
CA ASP A 264 7.27 -4.15 -1.21
C ASP A 264 6.22 -5.23 -0.88
N GLY A 265 5.43 -5.05 0.18
CA GLY A 265 4.34 -5.95 0.57
C GLY A 265 4.73 -7.09 1.52
N ASN A 266 5.98 -7.15 1.99
CA ASN A 266 6.42 -8.19 2.92
C ASN A 266 5.92 -7.92 4.34
N LYS A 267 5.34 -8.93 4.99
CA LYS A 267 4.81 -8.86 6.35
C LYS A 267 5.90 -8.56 7.38
N THR A 268 5.69 -7.56 8.23
CA THR A 268 6.67 -7.12 9.23
C THR A 268 6.25 -7.41 10.67
N ALA A 269 4.97 -7.24 11.02
CA ALA A 269 4.48 -7.47 12.37
C ALA A 269 2.98 -7.79 12.40
N ASN A 270 2.58 -8.74 13.25
CA ASN A 270 1.18 -8.95 13.63
C ASN A 270 0.79 -7.97 14.73
N HIS A 271 -0.43 -7.42 14.65
CA HIS A 271 -0.91 -6.43 15.61
C HIS A 271 -2.13 -6.91 16.39
N ALA A 272 -3.17 -7.32 15.66
CA ALA A 272 -4.44 -7.69 16.25
C ALA A 272 -5.12 -8.80 15.45
N ASN A 273 -6.06 -9.48 16.08
CA ASN A 273 -7.02 -10.32 15.41
C ASN A 273 -8.40 -10.17 16.07
N CYS A 274 -9.44 -10.52 15.33
CA CYS A 274 -10.79 -10.58 15.86
C CYS A 274 -11.66 -11.53 15.03
N THR A 275 -12.84 -11.79 15.55
CA THR A 275 -13.88 -12.58 14.90
C THR A 275 -15.07 -11.66 14.62
N VAL A 276 -15.74 -11.88 13.48
CA VAL A 276 -17.04 -11.28 13.18
C VAL A 276 -18.06 -12.41 13.01
N ASP A 277 -19.05 -12.48 13.89
CA ASP A 277 -20.12 -13.47 13.85
C ASP A 277 -21.40 -12.85 13.22
N PHE A 278 -22.06 -13.60 12.34
CA PHE A 278 -23.34 -13.20 11.74
C PHE A 278 -24.51 -13.82 12.51
N GLU A 279 -25.26 -12.98 13.21
CA GLU A 279 -26.33 -13.40 14.12
C GLU A 279 -27.71 -12.84 13.73
N ASN A 280 -28.77 -13.39 14.32
CA ASN A 280 -30.13 -12.89 14.09
C ASN A 280 -30.47 -11.74 15.05
N THR A 281 -30.78 -10.57 14.48
CA THR A 281 -31.12 -9.34 15.23
C THR A 281 -32.38 -9.45 16.10
N ASP A 282 -33.37 -10.27 15.74
CA ASP A 282 -34.54 -10.53 16.58
C ASP A 282 -34.15 -11.28 17.87
N GLY A 283 -33.12 -12.13 17.77
CA GLY A 283 -32.51 -12.79 18.93
C GLY A 283 -31.95 -11.77 19.92
N TRP A 284 -31.16 -10.81 19.44
CA TRP A 284 -30.63 -9.71 20.25
C TRP A 284 -31.75 -8.89 20.89
N LEU A 285 -32.77 -8.51 20.13
CA LEU A 285 -33.90 -7.74 20.66
C LEU A 285 -34.64 -8.49 21.76
N LYS A 286 -34.85 -9.81 21.63
CA LYS A 286 -35.45 -10.63 22.68
C LYS A 286 -34.59 -10.68 23.94
N GLU A 287 -33.28 -10.88 23.79
CA GLU A 287 -32.35 -10.90 24.92
C GLU A 287 -32.29 -9.54 25.63
N TRP A 288 -32.16 -8.45 24.86
CA TRP A 288 -32.13 -7.09 25.40
C TRP A 288 -33.43 -6.73 26.10
N ARG A 289 -34.60 -7.13 25.57
CA ARG A 289 -35.90 -6.93 26.24
C ARG A 289 -35.96 -7.61 27.60
N ARG A 290 -35.39 -8.81 27.74
CA ARG A 290 -35.34 -9.54 29.01
C ARG A 290 -34.54 -8.78 30.07
N ASN A 291 -33.47 -8.09 29.66
CA ASN A 291 -32.58 -7.37 30.57
C ASN A 291 -32.91 -5.86 30.67
N ALA A 292 -33.80 -5.34 29.81
CA ALA A 292 -34.07 -3.92 29.67
C ALA A 292 -34.53 -3.26 30.98
N TYR A 293 -35.33 -3.96 31.78
CA TYR A 293 -35.82 -3.42 33.05
C TYR A 293 -34.69 -3.25 34.08
N LEU A 294 -33.72 -4.18 34.13
CA LEU A 294 -32.54 -4.09 35.01
C LEU A 294 -31.65 -2.92 34.60
N ILE A 295 -31.40 -2.79 33.29
CA ILE A 295 -30.59 -1.69 32.75
C ILE A 295 -31.26 -0.34 33.01
N ARG A 296 -32.58 -0.22 32.76
CA ARG A 296 -33.35 1.01 33.02
C ARG A 296 -33.34 1.37 34.50
N SER A 297 -33.62 0.41 35.38
CA SER A 297 -33.59 0.63 36.83
C SER A 297 -32.22 1.13 37.28
N ARG A 298 -31.12 0.62 36.70
CA ARG A 298 -29.78 1.12 37.04
C ARG A 298 -29.50 2.51 36.48
N ILE A 299 -29.95 2.81 35.26
CA ILE A 299 -29.89 4.17 34.69
C ILE A 299 -30.64 5.16 35.60
N ASP A 300 -31.88 4.84 35.99
CA ASP A 300 -32.70 5.70 36.85
C ASP A 300 -32.02 5.94 38.22
N SER A 301 -31.42 4.88 38.80
CA SER A 301 -30.66 4.98 40.05
C SER A 301 -29.44 5.89 39.91
N LEU A 302 -28.71 5.82 38.79
CA LEU A 302 -27.56 6.68 38.52
C LEU A 302 -27.99 8.13 38.29
N GLU A 303 -29.11 8.38 37.63
CA GLU A 303 -29.65 9.73 37.40
C GLU A 303 -30.19 10.37 38.68
N GLN A 304 -30.71 9.59 39.63
CA GLN A 304 -31.17 10.10 40.93
C GLN A 304 -30.01 10.34 41.91
N GLY A 305 -28.93 9.55 41.85
CA GLY A 305 -27.73 9.70 42.68
C GLY A 305 -26.83 10.90 42.34
N VAL A 306 -27.27 11.79 41.44
CA VAL A 306 -26.49 12.88 40.82
C VAL A 306 -25.93 13.92 41.81
N GLU A 307 -26.37 13.96 43.07
CA GLU A 307 -25.78 14.86 44.07
C GLU A 307 -24.29 14.60 44.33
N GLN A 308 -23.73 13.45 43.95
CA GLN A 308 -22.36 13.06 44.35
C GLN A 308 -21.29 13.01 43.26
N GLY A 309 -21.58 13.22 41.96
CA GLY A 309 -20.49 13.12 40.96
C GLY A 309 -20.82 13.21 39.47
N GLN A 310 -21.35 14.36 39.02
CA GLN A 310 -21.42 14.66 37.57
C GLN A 310 -20.15 15.32 37.04
N VAL A 311 -19.61 14.76 35.97
CA VAL A 311 -18.43 15.26 35.26
C VAL A 311 -18.84 15.73 33.87
N LYS A 312 -18.67 17.02 33.59
CA LYS A 312 -18.89 17.59 32.24
C LYS A 312 -17.76 17.18 31.30
N ARG A 313 -18.06 17.11 29.99
CA ARG A 313 -17.13 16.78 28.88
C ARG A 313 -15.68 17.23 29.11
N GLY A 314 -15.47 18.53 29.33
CA GLY A 314 -14.13 19.10 29.46
C GLY A 314 -13.33 18.50 30.61
N LEU A 315 -13.97 18.28 31.76
CA LEU A 315 -13.32 17.65 32.91
C LEU A 315 -13.11 16.14 32.67
N ALA A 316 -14.06 15.45 32.05
CA ALA A 316 -13.93 14.02 31.73
C ALA A 316 -12.70 13.75 30.85
N TYR A 317 -12.56 14.46 29.73
CA TYR A 317 -11.39 14.29 28.85
C TYR A 317 -10.09 14.82 29.48
N LYS A 318 -10.15 15.82 30.37
CA LYS A 318 -8.97 16.26 31.14
C LYS A 318 -8.48 15.19 32.11
N LEU A 319 -9.38 14.43 32.73
CA LEU A 319 -9.01 13.29 33.58
C LEU A 319 -8.33 12.17 32.77
N PHE A 320 -8.80 11.90 31.56
CA PHE A 320 -8.15 10.95 30.65
C PHE A 320 -6.82 11.45 30.08
N GLY A 321 -6.64 12.77 29.98
CA GLY A 321 -5.43 13.40 29.41
C GLY A 321 -4.12 13.10 30.16
N ALA A 322 -4.17 12.47 31.34
CA ALA A 322 -2.98 11.92 31.98
C ALA A 322 -2.39 10.72 31.20
N LEU A 323 -3.21 10.01 30.41
CA LEU A 323 -2.84 8.79 29.69
C LEU A 323 -3.11 8.90 28.19
N VAL A 324 -4.26 9.48 27.81
CA VAL A 324 -4.76 9.51 26.43
C VAL A 324 -5.22 10.91 26.03
N ASP A 325 -4.60 11.45 24.98
CA ASP A 325 -4.99 12.68 24.32
C ASP A 325 -5.96 12.36 23.17
N TYR A 326 -7.25 12.45 23.47
CA TYR A 326 -8.31 12.28 22.48
C TYR A 326 -8.51 13.54 21.64
N GLY A 327 -8.41 13.39 20.31
CA GLY A 327 -8.79 14.41 19.34
C GLY A 327 -10.29 14.69 19.34
N GLN A 328 -10.70 15.82 18.77
CA GLN A 328 -12.08 16.31 18.83
C GLN A 328 -13.13 15.29 18.34
N CYS A 329 -12.80 14.47 17.33
CA CYS A 329 -13.67 13.43 16.80
C CYS A 329 -13.98 12.31 17.81
N TYR A 330 -13.09 12.03 18.77
CA TYR A 330 -13.31 11.05 19.84
C TYR A 330 -14.03 11.63 21.06
N GLN A 331 -14.24 12.95 21.09
CA GLN A 331 -14.73 13.65 22.27
C GLN A 331 -16.27 13.70 22.38
N GLY A 332 -16.96 12.58 22.12
CA GLY A 332 -18.43 12.53 22.08
C GLY A 332 -19.13 12.49 23.43
N MET A 333 -18.43 12.26 24.54
CA MET A 333 -19.04 12.32 25.88
C MET A 333 -19.47 13.75 26.21
N GLN A 334 -20.74 13.95 26.58
CA GLN A 334 -21.26 15.25 27.02
C GLN A 334 -21.27 15.37 28.54
N GLU A 335 -21.89 14.40 29.19
CA GLU A 335 -22.06 14.33 30.64
C GLU A 335 -21.80 12.89 31.08
N VAL A 336 -20.96 12.74 32.11
CA VAL A 336 -20.65 11.44 32.72
C VAL A 336 -21.06 11.51 34.18
N THR A 337 -21.95 10.62 34.60
CA THR A 337 -22.29 10.39 36.00
C THR A 337 -21.55 9.15 36.47
N LEU A 338 -20.83 9.25 37.60
CA LEU A 338 -20.03 8.18 38.15
C LEU A 338 -20.55 7.80 39.53
N ASP A 339 -20.77 6.50 39.77
CA ASP A 339 -20.97 5.94 41.11
C ASP A 339 -19.74 5.09 41.44
N SER A 340 -18.84 5.69 42.23
CA SER A 340 -17.57 5.06 42.59
C SER A 340 -17.74 3.89 43.55
N ALA A 341 -18.86 3.84 44.30
CA ALA A 341 -19.10 2.77 45.26
C ALA A 341 -19.54 1.47 44.56
N GLN A 342 -20.32 1.60 43.48
CA GLN A 342 -20.82 0.46 42.70
C GLN A 342 -20.01 0.19 41.43
N LEU A 343 -18.96 0.99 41.15
CA LEU A 343 -18.06 0.87 40.00
C LEU A 343 -18.76 0.97 38.65
N ASP A 344 -19.78 1.81 38.56
CA ASP A 344 -20.54 2.01 37.34
C ASP A 344 -20.70 3.49 36.96
N ALA A 345 -21.05 3.69 35.70
CA ALA A 345 -21.05 5.00 35.07
C ALA A 345 -22.15 5.10 34.02
N LEU A 346 -22.76 6.27 33.92
CA LEU A 346 -23.67 6.64 32.85
C LEU A 346 -23.04 7.76 32.03
N CYS A 347 -23.08 7.66 30.71
CA CYS A 347 -22.59 8.70 29.82
C CYS A 347 -23.68 9.11 28.82
N LYS A 348 -24.00 10.41 28.77
CA LYS A 348 -24.73 10.99 27.65
C LYS A 348 -23.75 11.23 26.51
N TYR A 349 -24.01 10.59 25.37
CA TYR A 349 -23.12 10.62 24.21
C TYR A 349 -23.75 11.39 23.07
N GLN A 350 -22.99 12.30 22.46
CA GLN A 350 -23.33 12.96 21.22
C GLN A 350 -22.52 12.35 20.08
N ASN A 351 -23.21 11.93 19.02
CA ASN A 351 -22.53 11.50 17.82
C ASN A 351 -21.95 12.71 17.08
N LEU A 352 -20.63 12.76 16.95
CA LEU A 352 -19.89 13.88 16.36
C LEU A 352 -19.61 13.70 14.86
N LEU A 353 -20.40 12.87 14.16
CA LEU A 353 -20.25 12.68 12.72
C LEU A 353 -20.25 14.04 12.00
N ALA A 354 -19.13 14.38 11.38
CA ALA A 354 -19.11 15.45 10.39
C ALA A 354 -19.96 15.01 9.21
N SER A 355 -20.84 15.89 8.73
CA SER A 355 -21.66 15.67 7.55
C SER A 355 -20.76 15.47 6.31
N GLY A 356 -20.51 14.22 5.91
CA GLY A 356 -19.74 13.88 4.72
C GLY A 356 -19.47 12.37 4.59
N ARG A 357 -19.36 11.87 3.35
CA ARG A 357 -19.21 10.43 2.99
C ARG A 357 -17.92 9.75 3.49
N ASN A 358 -17.05 10.43 4.24
CA ASN A 358 -15.70 9.99 4.61
C ASN A 358 -15.42 10.00 6.13
N CYS A 359 -16.46 9.94 6.96
CA CYS A 359 -16.29 10.14 8.40
C CYS A 359 -16.26 8.81 9.15
N PHE A 360 -15.08 8.45 9.67
CA PHE A 360 -14.93 7.42 10.69
C PHE A 360 -15.86 7.75 11.88
N SER A 361 -16.71 6.80 12.22
CA SER A 361 -17.62 6.91 13.36
C SER A 361 -17.01 6.19 14.56
N PRO A 362 -16.51 6.91 15.58
CA PRO A 362 -16.07 6.27 16.82
C PRO A 362 -17.22 5.65 17.61
N VAL A 363 -18.45 5.62 17.08
CA VAL A 363 -19.58 4.88 17.67
C VAL A 363 -19.23 3.39 17.87
N ALA A 364 -18.34 2.82 17.05
CA ALA A 364 -17.82 1.47 17.29
C ALA A 364 -17.04 1.37 18.61
N PHE A 365 -16.28 2.40 19.01
CA PHE A 365 -15.51 2.43 20.26
C PHE A 365 -16.40 2.26 21.50
N TRP A 366 -17.54 2.95 21.51
CA TRP A 366 -18.49 2.96 22.64
C TRP A 366 -19.46 1.77 22.62
N LYS A 367 -19.79 1.22 21.44
CA LYS A 367 -20.61 -0.01 21.35
C LYS A 367 -19.87 -1.26 21.86
N ILE A 368 -18.57 -1.38 21.62
CA ILE A 368 -17.76 -2.53 22.07
C ILE A 368 -17.68 -2.64 23.60
N HIS A 369 -17.70 -1.52 24.32
CA HIS A 369 -17.53 -1.51 25.77
C HIS A 369 -18.82 -1.77 26.57
N VAL A 370 -20.00 -1.72 25.93
CA VAL A 370 -21.29 -1.87 26.61
C VAL A 370 -21.75 -3.34 26.67
N THR A 371 -21.23 -4.24 25.81
CA THR A 371 -21.78 -5.59 25.67
C THR A 371 -21.08 -6.72 26.43
N ARG A 372 -19.80 -6.62 26.84
CA ARG A 372 -19.16 -7.70 27.63
C ARG A 372 -18.02 -7.22 28.55
N ARG A 373 -18.34 -6.61 29.70
CA ARG A 373 -17.48 -6.72 30.90
C ARG A 373 -18.00 -7.85 31.78
N ARG A 374 -17.73 -9.10 31.40
CA ARG A 374 -17.94 -10.26 32.28
C ARG A 374 -16.76 -11.24 32.37
N SER A 375 -15.63 -10.98 31.73
CA SER A 375 -14.50 -11.93 31.76
C SER A 375 -13.17 -11.28 31.42
N SER A 376 -12.57 -10.57 32.38
CA SER A 376 -11.11 -10.30 32.44
C SER A 376 -10.77 -9.41 33.65
N PHE A 377 -11.08 -9.94 34.83
CA PHE A 377 -10.30 -9.66 36.05
C PHE A 377 -10.14 -10.99 36.78
N THR A 378 -9.24 -11.80 36.26
CA THR A 378 -8.53 -12.89 36.94
C THR A 378 -7.13 -12.91 36.40
#